data_AF-A0A183SZ93-F1
#
_entry.id   AF-A0A183SZ93-F1
#
_cell.length_a   1.000
_cell.length_b   1.000
_cell.length_c   1.000
_cell.angle_alpha   90.00
_cell.angle_beta   90.00
_cell.angle_gamma   90.00
#
_symmetry.space_group_name_H-M   'P 1'
#
loop_
_entity.id
_entity.type
_entity.pdbx_description
1 polymer ?
#
loop_
_entity_poly.entity_id
_entity_poly.type
_entity_poly.pdbx_seq_one_letter_code
_entity_poly.pdbx_strand_id
1 'polypeptide(L)'
;MDGSPPRHLQDEAPSATPQETPSNELGNLLANVPFADADISVENRWCQLRDIIQSTALDVLGRAHRQHHEWFDDNDAATNALLVMKNHRRLVQQRLREMQDAWMTRKAEEIQGYADRNEWKNFFAATKAVYGPPVKGAAHLLSADGRKLLTEKTQILTRWAEHFQSVLNQHSTISDAAIDRLPEVEINANLDLPPSFPRNHQSRAANLQWEST
;
A
#
# COMPACT_ATOMS: atom_id res chain seq x y z
N MET A 1 19.65 -44.32 9.35
CA MET A 1 19.35 -43.62 10.62
C MET A 1 18.32 -42.56 10.26
N ASP A 2 17.07 -42.55 10.67
CA ASP A 2 16.33 -43.36 11.64
C ASP A 2 14.86 -43.20 11.25
N GLY A 3 14.24 -44.26 10.75
CA GLY A 3 12.84 -44.28 10.30
C GLY A 3 12.04 -45.12 11.28
N SER A 4 11.50 -44.48 12.31
CA SER A 4 10.71 -45.17 13.33
C SER A 4 9.43 -45.76 12.72
N PRO A 5 9.07 -47.02 13.06
CA PRO A 5 7.91 -47.71 12.50
C PRO A 5 6.59 -47.28 13.19
N PRO A 6 5.43 -47.49 12.56
CA PRO A 6 4.13 -47.09 13.11
C PRO A 6 3.77 -47.96 14.31
N ARG A 7 3.43 -47.33 15.45
CA ARG A 7 2.89 -48.07 16.59
C ARG A 7 1.43 -48.45 16.33
N HIS A 8 1.25 -49.76 16.30
CA HIS A 8 0.04 -50.57 16.32
C HIS A 8 -1.07 -49.96 17.19
N LEU A 9 -2.25 -49.74 16.60
CA LEU A 9 -3.51 -49.61 17.33
C LEU A 9 -3.80 -50.96 17.98
N GLN A 10 -3.86 -50.99 19.31
CA GLN A 10 -4.49 -52.08 20.05
C GLN A 10 -5.90 -51.61 20.38
N ASP A 11 -6.87 -52.22 19.68
CA ASP A 11 -8.26 -52.26 20.11
C ASP A 11 -8.33 -53.07 21.41
N GLU A 12 -8.32 -52.37 22.54
CA GLU A 12 -8.66 -52.94 23.82
C GLU A 12 -10.10 -52.55 24.15
N ALA A 13 -11.01 -53.51 24.00
CA ALA A 13 -12.41 -53.37 24.39
C ALA A 13 -12.49 -52.99 25.89
N PRO A 14 -13.34 -52.03 26.30
CA PRO A 14 -13.43 -51.65 27.71
C PRO A 14 -14.00 -52.81 28.53
N SER A 15 -13.17 -53.38 29.38
CA SER A 15 -13.56 -54.32 30.43
C SER A 15 -14.48 -53.58 31.41
N ALA A 16 -15.74 -54.02 31.48
CA ALA A 16 -16.76 -53.52 32.38
C ALA A 16 -16.38 -53.80 33.84
N THR A 17 -15.67 -52.85 34.46
CA THR A 17 -15.63 -52.70 35.91
C THR A 17 -16.89 -51.93 36.33
N PRO A 18 -17.60 -52.32 37.41
CA PRO A 18 -18.68 -51.52 37.94
C PRO A 18 -18.10 -50.18 38.41
N GLN A 19 -18.24 -49.15 37.58
CA GLN A 19 -18.08 -47.78 38.04
C GLN A 19 -19.16 -47.57 39.10
N GLU A 20 -18.76 -47.52 40.37
CA GLU A 20 -19.55 -46.85 41.38
C GLU A 20 -19.77 -45.43 40.90
N THR A 21 -20.95 -45.19 40.34
CA THR A 21 -21.35 -43.89 39.82
C THR A 21 -21.29 -42.89 40.96
N PRO A 22 -20.65 -41.70 40.85
CA PRO A 22 -20.53 -40.70 41.93
C PRO A 22 -21.88 -40.29 42.57
N SER A 23 -22.98 -40.64 41.93
CA SER A 23 -24.34 -40.57 42.45
C SER A 23 -24.60 -41.45 43.69
N ASN A 24 -23.94 -42.61 43.84
CA ASN A 24 -24.12 -43.51 44.99
C ASN A 24 -23.38 -43.02 46.25
N GLU A 25 -22.19 -42.45 46.09
CA GLU A 25 -21.40 -41.81 47.17
C GLU A 25 -22.11 -40.57 47.72
N LEU A 26 -22.67 -39.72 46.85
CA LEU A 26 -23.47 -38.57 47.26
C LEU A 26 -24.70 -39.00 48.07
N GLY A 27 -25.36 -40.09 47.67
CA GLY A 27 -26.50 -40.67 48.39
C GLY A 27 -26.13 -41.15 49.80
N ASN A 28 -24.96 -41.81 49.94
CA ASN A 28 -24.47 -42.31 51.22
C ASN A 28 -23.99 -41.18 52.16
N LEU A 29 -23.42 -40.10 51.61
CA LEU A 29 -23.00 -38.92 52.39
C LEU A 29 -24.18 -38.10 52.89
N LEU A 30 -25.22 -37.92 52.08
CA LEU A 30 -26.47 -37.28 52.48
C LEU A 30 -27.22 -38.05 53.57
N ALA A 31 -27.09 -39.38 53.61
CA ALA A 31 -27.73 -40.24 54.61
C ALA A 31 -27.12 -40.12 56.02
N ASN A 32 -25.88 -39.62 56.14
CA ASN A 32 -25.14 -39.50 57.41
C ASN A 32 -25.17 -38.08 58.01
N VAL A 33 -26.05 -37.20 57.54
CA VAL A 33 -26.20 -35.84 58.09
C VAL A 33 -26.74 -35.92 59.53
N PRO A 34 -26.04 -35.43 60.56
CA PRO A 34 -26.53 -35.46 61.93
C PRO A 34 -27.70 -34.48 62.06
N PHE A 35 -28.93 -34.99 62.02
CA PHE A 35 -30.10 -34.22 62.47
C PHE A 35 -30.18 -34.25 64.00
N ALA A 36 -29.22 -33.60 64.65
CA ALA A 36 -29.24 -33.38 66.08
C ALA A 36 -29.17 -31.88 66.31
N ASP A 37 -30.34 -31.24 66.32
CA ASP A 37 -30.73 -30.21 67.30
C ASP A 37 -32.12 -29.67 66.93
N ALA A 38 -33.09 -29.85 67.82
CA ALA A 38 -34.50 -29.50 67.58
C ALA A 38 -34.79 -28.01 67.85
N ASP A 39 -33.78 -27.20 68.17
CA ASP A 39 -33.92 -25.78 68.51
C ASP A 39 -33.36 -24.83 67.42
N ILE A 40 -32.89 -25.38 66.29
CA ILE A 40 -32.35 -24.57 65.19
C ILE A 40 -33.47 -24.19 64.21
N SER A 41 -33.62 -22.89 63.95
CA SER A 41 -34.55 -22.34 62.94
C SER A 41 -34.40 -23.01 61.59
N VAL A 42 -35.52 -23.18 60.88
CA VAL A 42 -35.60 -23.81 59.54
C VAL A 42 -34.61 -23.17 58.55
N GLU A 43 -34.36 -21.86 58.65
CA GLU A 43 -33.41 -21.15 57.80
C GLU A 43 -31.97 -21.64 58.02
N ASN A 44 -31.56 -21.82 59.28
CA ASN A 44 -30.23 -22.32 59.62
C ASN A 44 -30.04 -23.76 59.15
N ARG A 45 -31.09 -24.57 59.21
CA ARG A 45 -31.08 -25.96 58.71
C ARG A 45 -30.97 -26.01 57.18
N TRP A 46 -31.62 -25.08 56.48
CA TRP A 46 -31.46 -24.91 55.03
C TRP A 46 -30.07 -24.42 54.63
N CYS A 47 -29.48 -23.51 55.41
CA CYS A 47 -28.11 -23.06 55.22
C CYS A 47 -27.11 -24.22 55.40
N GLN A 48 -27.24 -25.00 56.48
CA GLN A 48 -26.38 -26.18 56.71
C GLN A 48 -26.48 -27.21 55.58
N LEU A 49 -27.69 -27.51 55.11
CA LEU A 49 -27.88 -28.42 53.98
C LEU A 49 -27.21 -27.89 52.71
N ARG A 50 -27.38 -26.60 52.41
CA ARG A 50 -26.75 -25.95 51.25
C ARG A 50 -25.23 -26.03 51.34
N ASP A 51 -24.65 -25.73 52.49
CA ASP A 51 -23.20 -25.73 52.70
C ASP A 51 -22.61 -27.13 52.57
N ILE A 52 -23.29 -28.14 53.12
CA ILE A 52 -22.89 -29.55 52.96
C ILE A 52 -22.92 -29.93 51.48
N ILE A 53 -24.04 -29.70 50.78
CA ILE A 53 -24.16 -30.02 49.35
C ILE A 53 -23.09 -29.29 48.53
N GLN A 54 -22.81 -28.01 48.81
CA GLN A 54 -21.79 -27.24 48.11
C GLN A 54 -20.38 -27.74 48.41
N SER A 55 -20.06 -28.08 49.66
CA SER A 55 -18.76 -28.62 50.05
C SER A 55 -18.50 -30.00 49.44
N THR A 56 -19.51 -30.88 49.44
CA THR A 56 -19.41 -32.23 48.87
C THR A 56 -19.36 -32.17 47.35
N ALA A 57 -20.15 -31.30 46.70
CA ALA A 57 -20.03 -31.07 45.27
C ALA A 57 -18.64 -30.56 44.89
N LEU A 58 -18.02 -29.72 45.72
CA LEU A 58 -16.68 -29.21 45.48
C LEU A 58 -15.60 -30.29 45.70
N ASP A 59 -15.77 -31.18 46.69
CA ASP A 59 -14.86 -32.29 46.98
C ASP A 59 -14.91 -33.36 45.87
N VAL A 60 -16.12 -33.72 45.41
CA VAL A 60 -16.34 -34.78 44.41
C VAL A 60 -16.11 -34.29 42.98
N LEU A 61 -16.61 -33.10 42.63
CA LEU A 61 -16.54 -32.58 41.26
C LEU A 61 -15.39 -31.58 41.03
N GLY A 62 -14.72 -31.14 42.10
CA GLY A 62 -13.71 -30.09 42.04
C GLY A 62 -14.30 -28.70 41.74
N ARG A 63 -13.43 -27.68 41.70
CA ARG A 63 -13.82 -26.37 41.13
C ARG A 63 -13.71 -26.45 39.61
N ALA A 64 -14.78 -26.11 38.90
CA ALA A 64 -14.73 -25.91 37.46
C ALA A 64 -13.72 -24.79 37.14
N HIS A 65 -12.55 -25.17 36.59
CA HIS A 65 -11.59 -24.21 36.09
C HIS A 65 -12.22 -23.52 34.87
N ARG A 66 -12.43 -22.21 34.95
CA ARG A 66 -13.00 -21.43 33.85
C ARG A 66 -11.95 -21.28 32.75
N GLN A 67 -11.82 -22.28 31.89
CA GLN A 67 -10.94 -22.28 30.70
C GLN A 67 -11.19 -21.08 29.74
N HIS A 68 -12.29 -20.37 29.95
CA HIS A 68 -12.69 -19.21 29.16
C HIS A 68 -11.90 -17.93 29.49
N HIS A 69 -11.13 -17.83 30.59
CA HIS A 69 -10.36 -16.60 30.86
C HIS A 69 -9.05 -16.59 30.05
N GLU A 70 -8.29 -17.69 30.11
CA GLU A 70 -6.98 -17.82 29.46
C GLU A 70 -7.07 -17.76 27.92
N TRP A 71 -8.16 -18.28 27.32
CA TRP A 71 -8.35 -18.24 25.87
C TRP A 71 -8.51 -16.81 25.31
N PHE A 72 -9.08 -15.88 26.08
CA PHE A 72 -9.20 -14.47 25.66
C PHE A 72 -7.89 -13.72 25.89
N ASP A 73 -7.23 -13.95 27.03
CA ASP A 73 -5.98 -13.28 27.37
C ASP A 73 -4.87 -13.60 26.35
N ASP A 74 -4.75 -14.85 25.91
CA ASP A 74 -3.80 -15.26 24.86
C ASP A 74 -4.12 -14.62 23.50
N ASN A 75 -5.40 -14.48 23.16
CA ASN A 75 -5.85 -13.83 21.94
C ASN A 75 -5.59 -12.32 21.96
N ASP A 76 -5.81 -11.68 23.11
CA ASP A 76 -5.52 -10.27 23.36
C ASP A 76 -4.01 -10.01 23.35
N ALA A 77 -3.21 -10.90 23.93
CA ALA A 77 -1.76 -10.83 23.89
C ALA A 77 -1.23 -10.92 22.44
N ALA A 78 -1.71 -11.89 21.66
CA ALA A 78 -1.34 -12.04 20.25
C ALA A 78 -1.76 -10.82 19.40
N THR A 79 -2.96 -10.30 19.64
CA THR A 79 -3.48 -9.10 18.97
C THR A 79 -2.65 -7.86 19.30
N ASN A 80 -2.32 -7.65 20.57
CA ASN A 80 -1.49 -6.54 21.02
C ASN A 80 -0.06 -6.64 20.47
N ALA A 81 0.54 -7.83 20.45
CA ALA A 81 1.88 -8.03 19.87
C ALA A 81 1.92 -7.64 18.38
N LEU A 82 0.90 -8.01 17.61
CA LEU A 82 0.80 -7.65 16.20
C LEU A 82 0.64 -6.13 15.99
N LEU A 83 -0.13 -5.46 16.86
CA LEU A 83 -0.26 -3.99 16.83
C LEU A 83 1.07 -3.30 17.12
N VAL A 84 1.82 -3.77 18.12
CA VAL A 84 3.15 -3.24 18.45
C VAL A 84 4.10 -3.35 17.25
N MET A 85 4.16 -4.52 16.60
CA MET A 85 5.00 -4.72 15.41
C MET A 85 4.58 -3.80 14.24
N LYS A 86 3.27 -3.65 13.99
CA LYS A 86 2.75 -2.73 12.96
C LYS A 86 3.15 -1.29 13.26
N ASN A 87 3.02 -0.86 14.51
CA ASN A 87 3.38 0.50 14.93
C ASN A 87 4.89 0.73 14.82
N HIS A 88 5.71 -0.25 15.19
CA HIS A 88 7.16 -0.16 15.02
C HIS A 88 7.56 -0.03 13.55
N ARG A 89 6.96 -0.86 12.67
CA ARG A 89 7.16 -0.75 11.22
C ARG A 89 6.77 0.63 10.70
N ARG A 90 5.63 1.16 11.12
CA ARG A 90 5.17 2.51 10.74
C ARG A 90 6.15 3.59 11.20
N LEU A 91 6.63 3.51 12.44
CA LEU A 91 7.59 4.46 13.00
C LEU A 91 8.92 4.44 12.23
N VAL A 92 9.44 3.26 11.91
CA VAL A 92 10.68 3.13 11.12
C VAL A 92 10.48 3.69 9.72
N GLN A 93 9.36 3.38 9.06
CA GLN A 93 9.04 3.92 7.74
C GLN A 93 8.85 5.44 7.76
N GLN A 94 8.21 5.97 8.80
CA GLN A 94 8.04 7.41 8.99
C GLN A 94 9.39 8.09 9.17
N ARG A 95 10.25 7.61 10.06
CA ARG A 95 11.59 8.17 10.27
C ARG A 95 12.44 8.14 9.01
N LEU A 96 12.35 7.07 8.22
CA LEU A 96 13.05 6.97 6.94
C LEU A 96 12.57 8.06 5.97
N ARG A 97 11.25 8.28 5.90
CA ARG A 97 10.66 9.31 5.04
C ARG A 97 11.04 10.72 5.50
N GLU A 98 10.91 11.00 6.80
CA GLU A 98 11.33 12.29 7.38
C GLU A 98 12.80 12.58 7.12
N MET A 99 13.67 11.58 7.25
CA MET A 99 15.10 11.73 6.94
C MET A 99 15.34 12.00 5.44
N GLN A 100 14.61 11.31 4.57
CA GLN A 100 14.69 11.52 3.12
C GLN A 100 14.18 12.92 2.73
N ASP A 101 13.05 13.35 3.29
CA ASP A 101 12.43 14.65 3.02
C ASP A 101 13.31 15.79 3.53
N ALA A 102 13.92 15.64 4.72
CA ALA A 102 14.88 16.60 5.25
C ALA A 102 16.12 16.73 4.35
N TRP A 103 16.64 15.61 3.84
CA TRP A 103 17.73 15.63 2.88
C TRP A 103 17.33 16.29 1.55
N MET A 104 16.15 15.96 1.02
CA MET A 104 15.61 16.56 -0.22
C MET A 104 15.42 18.07 -0.08
N THR A 105 14.87 18.52 1.04
CA THR A 105 14.66 19.94 1.34
C THR A 105 15.99 20.68 1.37
N ARG A 106 16.97 20.18 2.13
CA ARG A 106 18.32 20.76 2.18
C ARG A 106 19.01 20.79 0.83
N LYS A 107 18.84 19.74 0.02
CA LYS A 107 19.42 19.69 -1.33
C LYS A 107 18.76 20.69 -2.28
N ALA A 108 17.44 20.88 -2.18
CA ALA A 108 16.74 21.89 -2.95
C ALA A 108 17.23 23.30 -2.60
N GLU A 109 17.39 23.62 -1.32
CA GLU A 109 17.95 24.90 -0.86
C GLU A 109 19.37 25.14 -1.36
N GLU A 110 20.23 24.12 -1.34
CA GLU A 110 21.60 24.21 -1.87
C GLU A 110 21.61 24.52 -3.38
N ILE A 111 20.79 23.79 -4.15
CA ILE A 111 20.64 23.99 -5.60
C ILE A 111 20.08 25.38 -5.91
N GLN A 112 19.05 25.81 -5.18
CA GLN A 112 18.47 27.13 -5.32
C GLN A 112 19.50 28.22 -4.99
N GLY A 113 20.25 28.05 -3.90
CA GLY A 113 21.31 28.99 -3.52
C GLY A 113 22.40 29.15 -4.59
N TYR A 114 22.73 28.08 -5.33
CA TYR A 114 23.63 28.21 -6.48
C TYR A 114 23.01 29.00 -7.63
N ALA A 115 21.71 28.81 -7.90
CA ALA A 115 21.00 29.57 -8.93
C ALA A 115 20.95 31.07 -8.57
N ASP A 116 20.62 31.40 -7.32
CA ASP A 116 20.52 32.77 -6.83
C ASP A 116 21.86 33.52 -6.90
N ARG A 117 22.98 32.81 -6.69
CA ARG A 117 24.35 33.35 -6.82
C ARG A 117 24.91 33.26 -8.24
N ASN A 118 24.12 32.81 -9.22
CA ASN A 118 24.52 32.61 -10.62
C ASN A 118 25.73 31.65 -10.78
N GLU A 119 25.89 30.69 -9.87
CA GLU A 119 26.97 29.69 -9.87
C GLU A 119 26.58 28.44 -10.70
N TRP A 120 26.41 28.61 -12.01
CA TRP A 120 25.91 27.55 -12.89
C TRP A 120 26.69 26.24 -12.85
N LYS A 121 28.02 26.29 -12.71
CA LYS A 121 28.85 25.08 -12.62
C LYS A 121 28.48 24.21 -11.41
N ASN A 122 28.24 24.85 -10.26
CA ASN A 122 27.89 24.16 -9.02
C ASN A 122 26.43 23.70 -9.04
N PHE A 123 25.52 24.49 -9.62
CA PHE A 123 24.14 24.09 -9.88
C PHE A 123 24.06 22.77 -10.68
N PHE A 124 24.78 22.69 -11.81
CA PHE A 124 24.81 21.47 -12.64
C PHE A 124 25.48 20.28 -11.94
N ALA A 125 26.52 20.53 -11.12
CA ALA A 125 27.15 19.48 -10.32
C ALA A 125 26.19 18.92 -9.25
N ALA A 126 25.50 19.79 -8.52
CA ALA A 126 24.58 19.43 -7.46
C ALA A 126 23.34 18.69 -7.98
N THR A 127 22.74 19.18 -9.08
CA THR A 127 21.61 18.48 -9.74
C THR A 127 22.00 17.09 -10.22
N LYS A 128 23.18 16.95 -10.85
CA LYS A 128 23.69 15.64 -11.28
C LYS A 128 23.91 14.66 -10.12
N ALA A 129 24.27 15.16 -8.94
CA ALA A 129 24.45 14.32 -7.76
C ALA A 129 23.11 13.73 -7.22
N VAL A 130 21.98 14.43 -7.41
CA VAL A 130 20.65 13.97 -6.96
C VAL A 130 20.12 12.83 -7.84
N TYR A 131 20.28 12.94 -9.15
CA TYR A 131 19.78 11.93 -10.10
C TYR A 131 20.63 10.66 -10.16
N GLY A 132 21.78 10.62 -9.49
CA GLY A 132 22.70 9.48 -9.49
C GLY A 132 23.43 9.30 -10.83
N PRO A 133 24.08 8.13 -11.03
CA PRO A 133 24.78 7.84 -12.28
C PRO A 133 23.84 7.98 -13.48
N PRO A 134 24.24 8.66 -14.56
CA PRO A 134 23.41 8.76 -15.75
C PRO A 134 23.07 7.36 -16.24
N VAL A 135 21.79 7.00 -16.24
CA VAL A 135 21.32 5.82 -16.96
C VAL A 135 21.50 6.16 -18.43
N LYS A 136 22.64 5.78 -19.01
CA LYS A 136 22.90 5.86 -20.45
C LYS A 136 22.01 4.82 -21.13
N GLY A 137 20.71 5.07 -21.17
CA GLY A 137 19.87 4.58 -22.25
C GLY A 137 20.27 5.38 -23.48
N ALA A 138 21.36 4.98 -24.13
CA ALA A 138 21.63 5.48 -25.47
C ALA A 138 20.45 5.02 -26.32
N ALA A 139 19.58 5.93 -26.74
CA ALA A 139 18.60 5.60 -27.77
C ALA A 139 19.40 5.29 -29.02
N HIS A 140 19.50 4.00 -29.34
CA HIS A 140 20.27 3.51 -30.46
C HIS A 140 19.59 4.00 -31.76
N LEU A 141 20.14 5.05 -32.38
CA LEU A 141 19.59 5.62 -33.59
C LEU A 141 19.96 4.73 -34.79
N LEU A 142 19.00 4.37 -35.61
CA LEU A 142 19.25 3.55 -36.81
C LEU A 142 19.59 4.44 -38.02
N SER A 143 20.38 3.89 -38.93
CA SER A 143 20.59 4.41 -40.29
C SER A 143 19.26 4.57 -41.03
N ALA A 144 19.24 5.39 -42.09
CA ALA A 144 18.02 5.68 -42.87
C ALA A 144 17.37 4.41 -43.46
N ASP A 145 18.18 3.40 -43.75
CA ASP A 145 17.77 2.09 -44.23
C ASP A 145 17.45 1.08 -43.10
N GLY A 146 17.56 1.47 -41.83
CA GLY A 146 17.25 0.64 -40.67
C GLY A 146 18.26 -0.48 -40.37
N ARG A 147 19.32 -0.64 -41.17
CA ARG A 147 20.21 -1.82 -41.12
C ARG A 147 21.37 -1.70 -40.13
N LYS A 148 21.84 -0.48 -39.89
CA LYS A 148 22.98 -0.22 -39.02
C LYS A 148 22.60 0.68 -37.86
N LEU A 149 23.10 0.33 -36.70
CA LEU A 149 22.98 1.11 -35.48
C LEU A 149 24.10 2.16 -35.45
N LEU A 150 23.71 3.42 -35.34
CA LEU A 150 24.63 4.56 -35.31
C LEU A 150 25.01 4.82 -33.84
N THR A 151 26.23 4.45 -33.48
CA THR A 151 26.80 4.64 -32.14
C THR A 151 27.73 5.85 -32.06
N GLU A 152 28.28 6.29 -33.20
CA GLU A 152 29.18 7.43 -33.28
C GLU A 152 28.41 8.75 -33.40
N LYS A 153 28.85 9.77 -32.63
CA LYS A 153 28.20 11.10 -32.59
C LYS A 153 28.11 11.76 -33.96
N THR A 154 29.13 11.62 -34.80
CA THR A 154 29.16 12.16 -36.17
C THR A 154 28.09 11.52 -37.06
N GLN A 155 27.99 10.20 -37.02
CA GLN A 155 27.00 9.44 -37.78
C GLN A 155 25.57 9.80 -37.35
N ILE A 156 25.34 9.97 -36.04
CA ILE A 156 24.06 10.43 -35.49
C ILE A 156 23.69 11.83 -36.01
N LEU A 157 24.63 12.78 -35.99
CA LEU A 157 24.38 14.14 -36.47
C LEU A 157 24.06 14.18 -37.98
N THR A 158 24.81 13.42 -38.78
CA THR A 158 24.52 13.29 -40.22
C THR A 158 23.13 12.71 -40.45
N ARG A 159 22.75 11.66 -39.72
CA ARG A 159 21.42 11.04 -39.84
C ARG A 159 20.28 11.98 -39.44
N TRP A 160 20.48 12.81 -38.41
CA TRP A 160 19.53 13.88 -38.05
C TRP A 160 19.40 14.92 -39.17
N ALA A 161 20.51 15.34 -39.76
CA ALA A 161 20.48 16.27 -40.89
C ALA A 161 19.71 15.70 -42.08
N GLU A 162 19.96 14.44 -42.45
CA GLU A 162 19.19 13.73 -43.49
C GLU A 162 17.69 13.67 -43.18
N HIS A 163 17.34 13.32 -41.94
CA HIS A 163 15.93 13.23 -41.51
C HIS A 163 15.23 14.58 -41.63
N PHE A 164 15.82 15.65 -41.10
CA PHE A 164 15.22 16.99 -41.16
C PHE A 164 15.19 17.54 -42.58
N GLN A 165 16.21 17.27 -43.40
CA GLN A 165 16.17 17.62 -44.83
C GLN A 165 14.99 16.95 -45.54
N SER A 166 14.75 15.66 -45.28
CA SER A 166 13.61 14.94 -45.85
C SER A 166 12.26 15.48 -45.36
N VAL A 167 12.16 15.82 -44.07
CA VAL A 167 10.89 16.29 -43.47
C VAL A 167 10.57 17.72 -43.92
N LEU A 168 11.56 18.62 -43.93
CA LEU A 168 11.36 20.04 -44.20
C LEU A 168 11.33 20.37 -45.69
N ASN A 169 12.04 19.61 -46.53
CA ASN A 169 12.12 19.85 -47.96
C ASN A 169 11.27 18.89 -48.78
N GLN A 170 10.26 18.25 -48.16
CA GLN A 170 9.33 17.40 -48.88
C GLN A 170 8.52 18.26 -49.86
N HIS A 171 8.71 18.01 -51.16
CA HIS A 171 8.01 18.74 -52.21
C HIS A 171 6.50 18.50 -52.05
N SER A 172 5.77 19.54 -51.66
CA SER A 172 4.32 19.48 -51.57
C SER A 172 3.77 19.63 -52.98
N THR A 173 3.37 18.53 -53.60
CA THR A 173 2.66 18.55 -54.89
C THR A 173 1.22 18.96 -54.61
N ILE A 174 1.00 20.26 -54.41
CA ILE A 174 -0.34 20.82 -54.34
C ILE A 174 -0.98 20.63 -55.71
N SER A 175 -2.15 20.01 -55.76
CA SER A 175 -2.88 19.79 -57.01
C SER A 175 -3.48 21.11 -57.47
N ASP A 176 -3.26 21.50 -58.72
CA ASP A 176 -3.84 22.71 -59.32
C ASP A 176 -5.38 22.71 -59.22
N ALA A 177 -6.00 21.53 -59.32
CA ALA A 177 -7.45 21.37 -59.12
C ALA A 177 -7.93 21.70 -57.70
N ALA A 178 -7.05 21.63 -56.69
CA ALA A 178 -7.35 22.09 -55.33
C ALA A 178 -7.16 23.60 -55.18
N ILE A 179 -6.22 24.20 -55.91
CA ILE A 179 -6.00 25.65 -55.97
C ILE A 179 -7.20 26.33 -56.66
N ASP A 180 -7.67 25.78 -57.79
CA ASP A 180 -8.83 26.27 -58.55
C ASP A 180 -10.15 26.20 -57.77
N ARG A 181 -10.20 25.44 -56.66
CA ARG A 181 -11.38 25.33 -55.78
C ARG A 181 -11.35 26.30 -54.61
N LEU A 182 -10.25 27.04 -54.40
CA LEU A 182 -10.18 28.03 -53.34
C LEU A 182 -10.95 29.29 -53.75
N PRO A 183 -11.89 29.79 -52.92
CA PRO A 183 -12.60 31.03 -53.23
C PRO A 183 -11.62 32.21 -53.16
N GLU A 184 -11.55 33.00 -54.22
CA GLU A 184 -10.80 34.26 -54.22
C GLU A 184 -11.50 35.26 -53.29
N VAL A 185 -10.82 35.64 -52.20
CA VAL A 185 -11.25 36.68 -51.28
C VAL A 185 -10.62 38.00 -51.71
N GLU A 186 -11.38 39.10 -51.64
CA GLU A 186 -10.89 40.45 -51.95
C GLU A 186 -9.61 40.78 -51.16
N ILE A 187 -8.64 41.37 -51.86
CA ILE A 187 -7.32 41.72 -51.32
C ILE A 187 -7.50 42.71 -50.16
N ASN A 188 -7.15 42.29 -48.94
CA ASN A 188 -7.29 43.12 -47.76
C ASN A 188 -6.14 44.13 -47.64
N ALA A 189 -6.36 45.34 -48.14
CA ALA A 189 -5.40 46.46 -48.08
C ALA A 189 -5.00 46.89 -46.64
N ASN A 190 -5.67 46.40 -45.58
CA ASN A 190 -5.24 46.63 -44.20
C ASN A 190 -3.94 45.90 -43.83
N LEU A 191 -3.56 44.85 -44.58
CA LEU A 191 -2.33 44.08 -44.32
C LEU A 191 -1.07 44.80 -44.85
N ASP A 192 -1.23 45.72 -45.79
CA ASP A 192 -0.13 46.56 -46.31
C ASP A 192 0.22 47.73 -45.37
N LEU A 193 -0.58 47.94 -44.33
CA LEU A 193 -0.32 48.96 -43.32
C LEU A 193 0.66 48.40 -42.27
N PRO A 194 1.72 49.14 -41.91
CA PRO A 194 2.63 48.72 -40.85
C PRO A 194 1.85 48.56 -39.53
N PRO A 195 2.11 47.49 -38.75
CA PRO A 195 1.36 47.23 -37.53
C PRO A 195 1.57 48.37 -36.53
N SER A 196 0.49 49.08 -36.19
CA SER A 196 0.48 50.13 -35.17
C SER A 196 -0.01 49.57 -33.83
N PHE A 197 0.66 49.97 -32.76
CA PHE A 197 0.71 49.22 -31.50
C PHE A 197 -0.49 49.29 -30.52
N PRO A 198 -1.64 49.94 -30.76
CA PRO A 198 -2.76 49.76 -29.85
C PRO A 198 -3.96 49.12 -30.55
N ARG A 199 -3.89 47.83 -30.89
CA ARG A 199 -5.09 47.07 -31.26
C ARG A 199 -5.03 45.59 -30.86
N ASN A 200 -5.01 45.35 -29.55
CA ASN A 200 -5.15 44.01 -28.98
C ASN A 200 -6.56 43.75 -28.40
N HIS A 201 -7.54 44.63 -28.66
CA HIS A 201 -8.89 44.51 -28.06
C HIS A 201 -10.04 44.25 -29.03
N GLN A 202 -9.81 44.16 -30.36
CA GLN A 202 -10.87 43.86 -31.33
C GLN A 202 -10.83 42.44 -31.90
N SER A 203 -9.69 41.74 -31.82
CA SER A 203 -9.53 40.39 -32.38
C SER A 203 -10.32 39.30 -31.64
N ARG A 204 -10.88 39.59 -30.45
CA ARG A 204 -11.75 38.67 -29.70
C ARG A 204 -13.21 38.67 -30.16
N ALA A 205 -13.63 39.62 -30.99
CA ALA A 205 -15.02 39.67 -31.48
C ALA A 205 -15.22 38.88 -32.78
N ALA A 206 -14.20 38.79 -33.64
CA ALA A 206 -14.32 38.09 -34.94
C ALA A 206 -14.26 36.56 -34.83
N ASN A 207 -13.69 36.01 -33.75
CA ASN A 207 -13.58 34.56 -33.57
C ASN A 207 -14.87 33.89 -33.05
N LEU A 208 -15.85 34.66 -32.57
CA LEU A 208 -17.13 34.11 -32.10
C LEU A 208 -18.13 33.84 -33.22
N GLN A 209 -17.81 34.21 -34.47
CA GLN A 209 -18.71 34.03 -35.61
C GLN A 209 -18.40 32.80 -36.47
N TRP A 210 -17.29 32.09 -36.19
CA TRP A 210 -16.90 30.85 -36.89
C TRP A 210 -17.27 29.55 -36.15
N GLU A 211 -17.70 29.62 -34.88
CA GLU A 211 -18.06 28.44 -34.07
C GLU A 211 -19.57 28.14 -34.05
N SER A 212 -20.37 28.69 -34.97
CA SER A 212 -21.80 28.34 -35.09
C SER A 212 -22.20 28.14 -36.53
N THR A 213 -21.88 26.94 -37.05
CA THR A 213 -22.67 26.20 -38.04
C THR A 213 -22.32 24.73 -37.94
#